data_AF-A0A7H0I842-F1
#
_entry.id   AF-A0A7H0I842-F1
#
_cell.length_a   1.000
_cell.length_b   1.000
_cell.length_c   1.000
_cell.angle_alpha   90.00
_cell.angle_beta   90.00
_cell.angle_gamma   90.00
#
_symmetry.space_group_name_H-M   'P 1'
#
loop_
_entity.id
_entity.type
_entity.pdbx_description
1 polymer ?
#
loop_
_entity_poly.entity_id
_entity_poly.type
_entity_poly.pdbx_seq_one_letter_code
_entity_poly.pdbx_strand_id
1 'polypeptide(L)' 'MSDVYHRMVRLLQTGFGLEPDEISPDQTFDDLELDSLAMVELSLAAQEEFGVPVDDEDISPQDTVSRAAEVIEAKGVTV' A
#
# COMPACT_ATOMS: atom_id res chain seq x y z
N MET A 1 -2.82 13.12 7.34
CA MET A 1 -2.46 11.89 6.63
C MET A 1 -0.98 11.64 6.85
N SER A 2 -0.59 10.40 7.16
CA SER A 2 0.82 10.02 7.40
C SER A 2 1.65 10.19 6.12
N ASP A 3 2.95 10.46 6.26
CA ASP A 3 3.90 10.46 5.13
C ASP A 3 3.96 9.09 4.44
N VAL A 4 3.76 7.99 5.18
CA VAL A 4 3.70 6.62 4.65
C VAL A 4 2.51 6.46 3.71
N TYR A 5 1.34 7.00 4.07
CA TYR A 5 0.16 6.98 3.21
C TYR A 5 0.43 7.68 1.88
N HIS A 6 1.02 8.89 1.90
CA HIS A 6 1.34 9.60 0.66
C HIS A 6 2.35 8.85 -0.22
N ARG A 7 3.34 8.18 0.38
CA ARG A 7 4.28 7.32 -0.37
C ARG A 7 3.58 6.10 -0.95
N MET A 8 2.68 5.47 -0.19
CA MET A 8 1.93 4.29 -0.64
C MET A 8 0.97 4.64 -1.79
N VAL A 9 0.25 5.76 -1.69
CA VAL A 9 -0.59 6.29 -2.78
C VAL A 9 0.27 6.59 -4.03
N ARG A 10 1.49 7.10 -3.85
CA ARG A 10 2.41 7.34 -4.97
C ARG A 10 2.89 6.03 -5.61
N LEU A 11 3.21 5.02 -4.80
CA LEU A 11 3.54 3.66 -5.28
C LEU A 11 2.38 3.08 -6.09
N LEU A 12 1.14 3.25 -5.62
CA LEU A 12 -0.06 2.82 -6.33
C LEU A 12 -0.20 3.52 -7.70
N GLN A 13 0.05 4.83 -7.75
CA GLN A 13 0.04 5.59 -9.01
C GLN A 13 1.15 5.14 -9.97
N THR A 14 2.39 4.97 -9.49
CA THR A 14 3.52 4.69 -10.37
C THR A 14 3.66 3.21 -10.74
N GLY A 15 3.30 2.31 -9.83
CA GLY A 15 3.37 0.86 -10.04
C GLY A 15 2.15 0.31 -10.77
N PHE A 16 0.95 0.77 -10.38
CA PHE A 16 -0.32 0.22 -10.87
C PHE A 16 -1.07 1.16 -11.81
N GLY A 17 -0.63 2.43 -11.94
CA GLY A 17 -1.25 3.39 -12.83
C GLY A 17 -2.60 3.93 -12.35
N LEU A 18 -2.93 3.74 -11.07
CA LEU A 18 -4.17 4.23 -10.45
C LEU A 18 -4.18 5.75 -10.34
N GLU A 19 -5.34 6.39 -10.53
CA GLU A 19 -5.45 7.83 -10.37
C GLU A 19 -5.61 8.22 -8.87
N PRO A 20 -5.07 9.37 -8.43
CA PRO A 20 -5.25 9.82 -7.04
C PRO A 20 -6.72 10.04 -6.65
N ASP A 21 -7.59 10.29 -7.62
CA ASP A 21 -9.04 10.42 -7.42
C ASP A 21 -9.74 9.06 -7.25
N GLU A 22 -9.12 7.98 -7.72
CA GLU A 22 -9.60 6.60 -7.52
C GLU A 22 -9.16 6.05 -6.17
N ILE A 23 -8.00 6.49 -5.66
CA ILE A 23 -7.44 5.98 -4.40
C ILE A 23 -8.09 6.68 -3.19
N SER A 24 -8.97 5.98 -2.50
CA SER A 24 -9.57 6.43 -1.25
C SER A 24 -8.96 5.74 -0.02
N PRO A 25 -8.75 6.46 1.10
CA PRO A 25 -8.25 5.86 2.34
C PRO A 25 -9.18 4.79 2.93
N ASP A 26 -10.48 4.88 2.61
CA ASP A 26 -11.53 3.97 3.07
C ASP A 26 -11.80 2.81 2.10
N GLN A 27 -11.21 2.83 0.90
CA GLN A 27 -11.33 1.73 -0.06
C GLN A 27 -10.37 0.60 0.26
N THR A 28 -10.80 -0.61 -0.05
CA THR A 28 -9.96 -1.80 0.03
C THR A 28 -9.10 -1.96 -1.21
N PHE A 29 -8.03 -2.75 -1.12
CA PHE A 29 -7.23 -3.06 -2.30
C PHE A 29 -8.01 -3.89 -3.34
N ASP A 30 -8.96 -4.71 -2.88
CA ASP A 30 -9.91 -5.43 -3.74
C ASP A 30 -10.81 -4.46 -4.53
N ASP A 31 -11.28 -3.37 -3.89
CA ASP A 31 -12.05 -2.31 -4.57
C ASP A 31 -11.22 -1.56 -5.63
N LEU A 32 -9.90 -1.51 -5.45
CA LEU A 32 -8.94 -0.92 -6.40
C LEU A 32 -8.53 -1.88 -7.51
N GLU A 33 -9.21 -3.03 -7.64
CA GLU A 33 -8.90 -4.08 -8.62
C GLU A 33 -7.46 -4.60 -8.50
N LEU A 34 -6.87 -4.56 -7.29
CA LEU A 34 -5.56 -5.16 -7.02
C LEU A 34 -5.70 -6.66 -6.75
N ASP A 35 -5.52 -7.44 -7.81
CA ASP A 35 -5.47 -8.89 -7.74
C ASP A 35 -4.32 -9.41 -6.84
N SER A 36 -4.35 -10.71 -6.52
CA SER A 36 -3.29 -11.36 -5.72
C SER A 36 -1.87 -11.18 -6.29
N LEU A 37 -1.72 -11.09 -7.62
CA LEU A 37 -0.43 -10.78 -8.25
C LEU A 37 0.00 -9.34 -8.00
N ALA A 38 -0.95 -8.40 -8.07
CA ALA A 38 -0.70 -6.99 -7.79
C ALA A 38 -0.31 -6.79 -6.32
N MET A 39 -0.90 -7.53 -5.39
CA MET A 39 -0.52 -7.52 -3.98
C MET A 39 0.93 -7.96 -3.76
N VAL A 40 1.41 -8.98 -4.49
CA VAL A 40 2.80 -9.43 -4.43
C VAL A 40 3.76 -8.38 -4.99
N GLU A 41 3.39 -7.69 -6.06
CA GLU A 41 4.18 -6.58 -6.59
C GLU A 41 4.18 -5.37 -5.63
N LEU A 42 3.04 -5.08 -5.01
CA LEU A 42 2.88 -3.98 -4.05
C LEU A 42 3.72 -4.24 -2.81
N SER A 43 3.71 -5.45 -2.26
CA SER A 43 4.50 -5.81 -1.07
C SER A 43 6.00 -5.71 -1.35
N LEU A 44 6.45 -6.18 -2.52
CA LEU A 44 7.84 -6.04 -2.95
C LEU A 44 8.24 -4.57 -3.13
N ALA A 45 7.43 -3.78 -3.83
CA ALA A 45 7.69 -2.37 -4.07
C ALA A 45 7.66 -1.55 -2.77
N ALA A 46 6.71 -1.85 -1.87
CA ALA A 46 6.66 -1.26 -0.54
C ALA A 46 7.88 -1.64 0.30
N GLN A 47 8.32 -2.91 0.25
CA GLN A 47 9.53 -3.35 0.94
C GLN A 47 10.77 -2.61 0.44
N GLU A 48 10.91 -2.40 -0.87
CA GLU A 48 12.02 -1.64 -1.45
C GLU A 48 11.96 -0.14 -1.11
N GLU A 49 10.77 0.47 -1.16
CA GLU A 49 10.56 1.91 -0.89
C GLU A 49 10.72 2.24 0.60
N PHE A 50 10.16 1.43 1.49
CA PHE A 50 10.14 1.69 2.93
C PHE A 50 11.26 0.99 3.69
N GLY A 51 11.94 0.02 3.08
CA GLY A 51 13.02 -0.75 3.70
C GLY A 51 12.56 -1.68 4.83
N VAL A 52 11.26 -1.98 4.92
CA VAL A 52 10.67 -2.87 5.92
C VAL A 52 10.08 -4.11 5.25
N PRO A 53 10.18 -5.31 5.85
CA PRO A 53 9.53 -6.49 5.30
C PRO A 53 8.00 -6.34 5.39
N VAL A 54 7.36 -6.48 4.23
CA VAL A 54 5.90 -6.46 4.06
C VAL A 54 5.48 -7.82 3.55
N ASP A 55 4.66 -8.52 4.33
CA ASP A 55 4.14 -9.86 4.02
C ASP A 55 2.61 -9.82 3.83
N ASP A 56 2.03 -10.91 3.33
CA ASP A 56 0.57 -11.06 3.15
C ASP A 56 -0.23 -10.88 4.46
N GLU A 57 0.42 -11.07 5.62
CA GLU A 57 -0.20 -10.83 6.94
C GLU A 57 -0.29 -9.35 7.30
N ASP A 58 0.51 -8.48 6.67
CA ASP A 58 0.54 -7.05 6.92
C ASP A 58 -0.45 -6.28 6.04
N ILE A 59 -0.65 -6.78 4.82
CA ILE A 59 -1.51 -6.17 3.81
C ILE A 59 -2.36 -7.24 3.15
N SER A 60 -3.66 -7.23 3.43
CA SER A 60 -4.64 -8.11 2.78
C SER A 60 -5.41 -7.36 1.69
N PRO A 61 -5.93 -8.03 0.63
CA PRO A 61 -6.85 -7.42 -0.33
C PRO A 61 -8.07 -6.75 0.34
N GLN A 62 -8.49 -7.30 1.48
CA GLN A 62 -9.65 -6.82 2.26
C GLN A 62 -9.31 -5.64 3.18
N ASP A 63 -8.02 -5.30 3.35
CA ASP A 63 -7.61 -4.15 4.14
C ASP A 63 -7.73 -2.86 3.32
N THR A 64 -7.92 -1.75 4.04
CA THR A 64 -7.96 -0.43 3.41
C THR A 64 -6.57 0.15 3.20
N VAL A 65 -6.46 1.07 2.24
CA VAL A 65 -5.22 1.82 1.97
C VAL A 65 -4.71 2.54 3.23
N SER A 66 -5.61 3.13 4.02
CA SER A 66 -5.19 3.75 5.30
C SER A 66 -4.62 2.74 6.28
N ARG A 67 -5.26 1.57 6.39
CA ARG A 67 -4.85 0.53 7.35
C ARG A 67 -3.49 -0.06 7.00
N ALA A 68 -3.23 -0.33 5.73
CA ALA A 68 -1.92 -0.80 5.30
C ALA A 68 -0.82 0.22 5.56
N ALA A 69 -1.08 1.51 5.29
CA ALA A 69 -0.12 2.56 5.59
C ALA A 69 0.20 2.63 7.09
N GLU A 70 -0.81 2.49 7.96
CA GLU A 70 -0.62 2.44 9.42
C GLU A 70 0.20 1.22 9.86
N VAL A 71 -0.05 0.04 9.28
CA VAL A 71 0.72 -1.18 9.58
C VAL A 71 2.19 -1.00 9.18
N ILE A 72 2.44 -0.50 7.97
CA ILE A 72 3.80 -0.24 7.48
C ILE A 72 4.50 0.79 8.37
N GLU A 73 3.82 1.90 8.73
CA GLU A 73 4.35 2.92 9.63
C GLU A 73 4.72 2.34 11.00
N ALA A 74 3.87 1.48 11.56
CA ALA A 74 4.10 0.82 12.83
C ALA A 74 5.32 -0.14 12.82
N LYS A 75 5.73 -0.64 11.65
CA LYS A 75 6.95 -1.45 11.50
C LYS A 75 8.25 -0.66 11.63
N GLY A 76 8.19 0.67 11.70
CA GLY A 76 9.37 1.52 11.88
C GLY A 76 10.03 1.90 10.57
N VAL A 77 9.23 2.36 9.60
CA VAL A 77 9.74 3.00 8.37
C VAL A 77 10.76 4.06 8.77
N THR A 78 11.98 3.95 8.23
CA THR A 78 12.97 5.00 8.37
C THR A 78 12.73 6.00 7.25
N VAL A 79 11.90 7.01 7.52
CA VAL A 79 11.44 8.01 6.53
C VAL A 79 12.56 8.95 6.11
#